data_AF-A0A3N5MJK0-F1
#
_entry.id   AF-A0A3N5MJK0-F1
#
_cell.length_a   1.000
_cell.length_b   1.000
_cell.length_c   1.000
_cell.angle_alpha   90.00
_cell.angle_beta   90.00
_cell.angle_gamma   90.00
#
_symmetry.space_group_name_H-M   'P 1'
#
loop_
_entity.id
_entity.type
_entity.pdbx_description
1 polymer ?
#
loop_
_entity_poly.entity_id
_entity_poly.type
_entity_poly.pdbx_seq_one_letter_code
_entity_poly.pdbx_strand_id
1 'polypeptide(L)' 'MTTAVTTPRPAAEREPGTLAVCLAGNPNVGKSSLFNCLTGAACDTAHCAGVTTTASSVCMRWRRHAVEVI' A
#
# COMPACT_ATOMS: atom_id res chain seq x y z
N MET A 1 -14.55 1.50 8.54
CA MET A 1 -14.68 1.64 7.08
C MET A 1 -13.56 0.81 6.48
N THR A 2 -13.89 -0.30 5.81
CA THR A 2 -12.88 -1.21 5.25
C THR A 2 -12.26 -0.57 4.02
N THR A 3 -11.01 -0.14 4.11
CA THR A 3 -10.28 0.36 2.95
C THR A 3 -9.88 -0.83 2.08
N ALA A 4 -10.35 -0.86 0.84
CA ALA A 4 -10.06 -1.95 -0.09
C ALA A 4 -8.61 -1.85 -0.60
N VAL A 5 -7.88 -2.97 -0.53
CA VAL A 5 -6.55 -3.12 -1.14
C VAL A 5 -6.74 -3.42 -2.62
N THR A 6 -5.99 -2.72 -3.48
CA THR A 6 -6.01 -2.89 -4.94
C THR A 6 -4.60 -2.95 -5.51
N THR A 7 -4.43 -3.21 -6.80
CA THR A 7 -3.12 -3.15 -7.47
C THR A 7 -2.72 -1.68 -7.74
N PRO A 8 -1.47 -1.26 -7.49
CA PRO A 8 -1.05 0.12 -7.70
C PRO A 8 -1.28 0.57 -9.14
N ARG A 9 -1.80 1.80 -9.29
CA ARG A 9 -1.98 2.40 -10.62
C ARG A 9 -0.64 2.89 -11.17
N PRO A 10 -0.45 2.83 -12.50
CA PRO A 10 0.72 3.42 -13.14
C PRO A 10 0.78 4.92 -12.85
N ALA A 11 2.00 5.46 -12.72
CA ALA A 11 2.21 6.86 -12.32
C ALA A 11 1.52 7.88 -13.25
N ALA A 12 1.35 7.54 -14.53
CA ALA A 12 0.68 8.37 -15.53
C ALA A 12 -0.84 8.51 -15.30
N GLU A 13 -1.46 7.61 -14.54
CA GLU A 13 -2.91 7.59 -14.27
C GLU A 13 -3.27 8.17 -12.89
N ARG A 14 -2.29 8.68 -12.15
CA ARG A 14 -2.52 9.28 -10.83
C ARG A 14 -3.07 10.70 -10.99
N GLU A 15 -4.06 11.03 -10.18
CA GLU A 15 -4.60 12.39 -10.12
C GLU A 15 -3.48 13.37 -9.74
N PRO A 16 -3.35 14.52 -10.45
CA PRO A 16 -2.31 15.50 -10.14
C PRO A 16 -2.43 15.99 -8.69
N GLY A 17 -1.31 15.90 -7.96
CA GLY A 17 -1.27 16.21 -6.52
C GLY A 17 -1.47 15.01 -5.59
N THR A 18 -1.64 13.78 -6.12
CA THR A 18 -1.61 12.55 -5.33
C THR A 18 -0.18 12.23 -4.90
N LEU A 19 0.02 12.03 -3.60
CA LEU A 19 1.30 11.57 -3.04
C LEU A 19 1.36 10.05 -3.15
N ALA A 20 2.40 9.51 -3.82
CA ALA A 20 2.66 8.08 -3.86
C ALA A 20 3.76 7.72 -2.86
N VAL A 21 3.48 6.78 -1.95
CA VAL A 21 4.40 6.33 -0.91
C VAL A 21 4.58 4.82 -1.01
N CYS A 22 5.81 4.35 -1.18
CA CYS A 22 6.13 2.92 -1.28
C CYS A 22 6.79 2.41 0.00
N LEU A 23 6.31 1.28 0.53
CA LEU A 23 6.90 0.56 1.65
C LEU A 23 7.84 -0.54 1.13
N ALA A 24 9.13 -0.24 1.03
CA ALA A 24 10.17 -1.18 0.61
C ALA A 24 11.04 -1.66 1.79
N GLY A 25 11.58 -2.88 1.69
CA GLY A 25 12.48 -3.43 2.70
C GLY A 25 12.55 -4.96 2.68
N ASN A 26 13.43 -5.51 3.51
CA ASN A 26 13.67 -6.95 3.59
C ASN A 26 12.40 -7.77 3.87
N PRO A 27 12.35 -9.05 3.48
CA PRO A 27 11.25 -9.94 3.86
C PRO A 27 11.02 -9.93 5.38
N ASN A 28 9.76 -10.01 5.79
CA ASN A 28 9.34 -10.14 7.19
C ASN A 28 9.75 -9.01 8.17
N VAL A 29 10.22 -7.85 7.69
CA VAL A 29 10.49 -6.67 8.55
C VAL A 29 9.23 -5.94 9.04
N GLY A 30 8.04 -6.51 8.83
CA GLY A 30 6.77 -5.92 9.26
C GLY A 30 6.15 -4.91 8.29
N LYS A 31 6.53 -4.91 7.01
CA LYS A 31 5.97 -3.99 6.00
C LYS A 31 4.45 -4.06 5.92
N SER A 32 3.87 -5.26 5.88
CA SER A 32 2.41 -5.43 5.83
C SER A 32 1.72 -5.00 7.12
N SER A 33 2.36 -5.18 8.27
CA SER A 33 1.86 -4.63 9.55
C SER A 33 1.84 -3.10 9.51
N LEU A 34 2.90 -2.46 9.05
CA LEU A 34 2.96 -1.01 8.89
C LEU A 34 1.93 -0.51 7.87
N PHE A 35 1.80 -1.21 6.73
CA PHE A 35 0.78 -0.93 5.71
C PHE A 35 -0.62 -0.95 6.31
N ASN A 36 -0.97 -2.02 7.03
CA ASN A 36 -2.27 -2.16 7.68
C ASN A 36 -2.51 -1.09 8.75
N CYS A 37 -1.50 -0.76 9.55
CA CYS A 37 -1.59 0.33 10.54
C CYS A 37 -1.81 1.70 9.88
N LEU A 38 -1.14 1.98 8.76
CA LEU A 38 -1.26 3.25 8.06
C LEU A 38 -2.59 3.39 7.30
N THR A 39 -3.06 2.30 6.70
CA THR A 39 -4.19 2.31 5.77
C THR A 39 -5.52 1.88 6.39
N GLY A 40 -5.48 1.25 7.57
CA GLY A 40 -6.62 0.57 8.17
C GLY A 40 -7.08 -0.66 7.38
N ALA A 41 -6.28 -1.11 6.41
CA ALA A 41 -6.55 -2.31 5.64
C ALA A 41 -6.24 -3.57 6.47
N ALA A 42 -6.87 -4.68 6.09
CA ALA A 42 -6.54 -6.01 6.60
C ALA A 42 -5.83 -6.80 5.48
N CYS A 43 -4.66 -6.33 5.05
CA CYS A 43 -3.84 -7.06 4.10
C CYS A 43 -3.12 -8.18 4.87
N ASP A 44 -3.63 -9.40 4.75
CA ASP A 44 -2.92 -10.58 5.21
C ASP A 44 -1.88 -10.93 4.15
N THR A 45 -0.62 -10.64 4.43
CA THR A 45 0.49 -11.13 3.62
C THR A 45 1.00 -12.42 4.26
N ALA A 46 0.21 -13.50 4.14
CA ALA A 46 0.70 -14.83 4.43
C ALA A 46 1.79 -15.20 3.41
N HIS A 47 3.04 -14.88 3.74
CA HIS A 47 4.20 -15.22 2.92
C HIS A 47 4.50 -16.72 3.03
N CYS A 48 4.12 -17.48 1.99
CA CYS A 48 4.88 -18.67 1.63
C CYS A 48 6.28 -18.23 1.19
N ALA A 49 7.34 -18.90 1.66
CA ALA A 49 8.71 -18.54 1.32
C ALA A 49 8.94 -18.53 -0.20
N GLY A 50 9.38 -17.39 -0.74
CA GLY A 50 9.71 -17.22 -2.16
C GLY A 50 8.86 -16.15 -2.86
N VAL A 51 9.41 -14.94 -2.92
CA VAL A 51 8.99 -13.81 -3.78
C VAL A 51 7.61 -13.19 -3.51
N THR A 52 7.59 -11.97 -2.98
CA THR A 52 6.40 -11.11 -2.99
C THR A 52 6.29 -10.45 -4.36
N THR A 53 5.67 -11.12 -5.32
CA THR A 53 5.63 -10.63 -6.71
C THR A 53 4.51 -9.62 -6.98
N THR A 54 3.62 -9.37 -6.01
CA THR A 54 2.46 -8.48 -6.17
C THR A 54 2.53 -7.29 -5.22
N ALA A 55 2.69 -6.09 -5.79
CA ALA A 55 2.55 -4.84 -5.05
C ALA A 55 1.07 -4.60 -4.71
N SER A 56 0.80 -4.19 -3.47
CA SER A 56 -0.53 -3.91 -2.97
C SER A 56 -0.65 -2.42 -2.70
N SER A 57 -1.77 -1.82 -3.05
CA SER A 57 -1.96 -0.38 -2.92
C SER A 57 -3.28 -0.04 -2.25
N VAL A 58 -3.27 1.06 -1.52
CA VAL A 58 -4.46 1.65 -0.92
C VAL A 58 -4.44 3.15 -1.18
N CYS A 59 -5.52 3.65 -1.76
CA CYS A 59 -5.80 5.08 -1.83
C CYS A 59 -6.48 5.52 -0.54
N MET A 60 -5.85 6.44 0.18
CA MET A 60 -6.39 7.04 1.39
C MET A 60 -6.23 8.56 1.34
N ARG A 61 -6.97 9.24 2.22
CA ARG A 61 -6.84 10.68 2.40
C ARG A 61 -6.09 10.94 3.68
N TRP A 62 -4.87 11.48 3.58
CA TRP A 62 -4.10 11.88 4.74
C TRP A 62 -4.08 13.40 4.82
N ARG A 63 -4.66 13.95 5.89
CA ARG A 63 -4.90 15.40 6.06
C ARG A 63 -5.68 15.98 4.86
N ARG A 64 -5.04 16.81 4.03
CA ARG A 64 -5.61 17.44 2.82
C ARG A 64 -5.11 16.80 1.53
N HIS A 65 -4.28 15.77 1.59
CA HIS A 65 -3.68 15.14 0.42
C HIS A 65 -4.32 13.77 0.14
N ALA A 66 -4.56 13.50 -1.15
CA ALA A 66 -4.76 12.15 -1.62
C ALA A 66 -3.40 11.42 -1.57
N VAL A 67 -3.36 10.26 -0.93
CA VAL A 67 -2.15 9.45 -0.78
C VAL A 67 -2.44 8.04 -1.26
N GLU A 68 -1.62 7.55 -2.19
CA GLU A 68 -1.56 6.15 -2.58
C GLU A 68 -0.38 5.50 -1.84
N VAL A 69 -0.68 4.61 -0.90
CA VAL A 69 0.33 3.77 -0.24
C VAL A 69 0.48 2.50 -1.05
N ILE A 70 1.72 2.11 -1.37
CA ILE A 70 2.13 0.99 -2.22
C ILE A 70 3.10 0.08 -1.45
#